data_AF-A0A2S3YAQ6-F1
#
_entry.id   AF-A0A2S3YAQ6-F1
#
_cell.length_a   1.000
_cell.length_b   1.000
_cell.length_c   1.000
_cell.angle_alpha   90.00
_cell.angle_beta   90.00
_cell.angle_gamma   90.00
#
_symmetry.space_group_name_H-M   'P 1'
#
loop_
_entity.id
_entity.type
_entity.pdbx_description
1 polymer ?
#
loop_
_entity_poly.entity_id
_entity_poly.type
_entity_poly.pdbx_seq_one_letter_code
_entity_poly.pdbx_strand_id
1 'polypeptide(L)'
;MTRGPFGERRLAGGRRLRGTAVLGLALALTLPLTGCGSGSGTEETARVPEGWSTLHTDSLSVGYPKDQGYAEQPADERSRNNAAVALKVEDGIRTGMVSVQLDFATGVSDAAGAAAAAGAGIGLGTTRRSTEDIRLAGPSPAREARRIDYDFTADGKENTPNRGTPMTGVLVAGVDSAGVPFVVRLNAVKGAVGEGELDAFVGSITVK
;
A
#
# COMPACT_ATOMS: atom_id res chain seq x y z
N MET A 1 44.15 3.80 -46.30
CA MET A 1 44.13 4.49 -47.61
C MET A 1 42.73 4.29 -48.19
N THR A 2 41.91 5.26 -48.60
CA THR A 2 42.03 6.72 -48.67
C THR A 2 40.65 7.26 -49.10
N ARG A 3 40.25 8.41 -48.51
CA ARG A 3 39.48 9.52 -49.12
C ARG A 3 37.97 9.36 -49.38
N GLY A 4 37.20 10.21 -48.71
CA GLY A 4 35.92 10.72 -49.22
C GLY A 4 36.10 11.73 -50.37
N PRO A 5 35.03 12.45 -50.74
CA PRO A 5 35.09 13.88 -50.47
C PRO A 5 33.78 14.48 -49.92
N PHE A 6 34.01 15.47 -49.06
CA PHE A 6 33.14 16.59 -48.72
C PHE A 6 32.95 17.53 -49.92
N GLY A 7 31.85 18.30 -49.89
CA GLY A 7 31.77 19.62 -50.55
C GLY A 7 30.42 19.87 -51.25
N GLU A 8 29.76 21.03 -51.19
CA GLU A 8 30.13 22.35 -50.69
C GLU A 8 28.87 23.26 -50.57
N ARG A 9 28.87 24.12 -49.53
CA ARG A 9 28.61 25.60 -49.53
C ARG A 9 27.21 26.13 -49.93
N ARG A 10 26.51 26.82 -48.99
CA ARG A 10 26.53 28.29 -48.69
C ARG A 10 25.79 29.12 -49.77
N LEU A 11 25.04 30.19 -49.52
CA LEU A 11 24.88 31.15 -48.42
C LEU A 11 23.58 31.97 -48.66
N ALA A 12 22.99 32.45 -47.55
CA ALA A 12 22.36 33.75 -47.30
C ALA A 12 21.66 34.57 -48.43
N GLY A 13 20.49 35.12 -48.08
CA GLY A 13 20.23 36.55 -48.38
C GLY A 13 18.79 36.96 -48.70
N GLY A 14 18.09 37.51 -47.69
CA GLY A 14 17.31 38.75 -47.87
C GLY A 14 15.79 38.64 -48.05
N ARG A 15 15.02 39.21 -47.11
CA ARG A 15 14.40 40.54 -47.23
C ARG A 15 13.66 40.95 -45.95
N ARG A 16 13.79 42.23 -45.61
CA ARG A 16 13.11 42.94 -44.52
C ARG A 16 11.69 43.34 -44.91
N LEU A 17 10.80 43.52 -43.93
CA LEU A 17 9.69 44.51 -43.84
C LEU A 17 9.16 44.44 -42.39
N ARG A 18 9.54 45.35 -41.48
CA ARG A 18 8.82 46.59 -41.07
C ARG A 18 7.28 46.46 -41.05
N GLY A 19 6.71 46.45 -39.84
CA GLY A 19 5.28 46.66 -39.55
C GLY A 19 5.07 46.90 -38.06
N THR A 20 4.45 48.01 -37.73
CA THR A 20 4.33 48.68 -36.43
C THR A 20 3.21 48.15 -35.51
N ALA A 21 3.50 48.18 -34.19
CA ALA A 21 2.66 48.36 -32.99
C ALA A 21 1.12 48.29 -33.07
N VAL A 22 0.48 47.64 -32.07
CA VAL A 22 -0.53 48.21 -31.13
C VAL A 22 -0.65 47.33 -29.87
N LEU A 23 -0.79 48.02 -28.72
CA LEU A 23 -1.17 47.63 -27.36
C LEU A 23 -2.18 46.47 -27.20
N GLY A 24 -2.09 45.78 -26.05
CA GLY A 24 -3.31 45.35 -25.34
C GLY A 24 -3.20 44.12 -24.45
N LEU A 25 -2.99 44.35 -23.16
CA LEU A 25 -3.47 43.58 -21.99
C LEU A 25 -3.84 42.09 -22.17
N ALA A 26 -3.09 41.20 -21.52
CA ALA A 26 -3.65 39.94 -21.00
C ALA A 26 -2.82 39.40 -19.82
N LEU A 27 -3.36 39.65 -18.62
CA LEU A 27 -3.24 38.92 -17.35
C LEU A 27 -1.90 38.25 -17.01
N ALA A 28 -1.13 38.94 -16.17
CA ALA A 28 -0.18 38.32 -15.26
C ALA A 28 -0.94 37.44 -14.26
N LEU A 29 -0.99 36.13 -14.51
CA LEU A 29 -1.34 35.12 -13.52
C LEU A 29 -0.21 35.07 -12.49
N THR A 30 -0.34 35.89 -11.45
CA THR A 30 0.42 35.75 -10.21
C THR A 30 -0.05 34.49 -9.51
N LEU A 31 0.57 33.36 -9.84
CA LEU A 31 0.53 32.18 -8.99
C LEU A 31 1.20 32.56 -7.66
N PRO A 32 0.51 32.49 -6.51
CA PRO A 32 1.23 32.43 -5.25
C PRO A 32 1.92 31.06 -5.21
N LEU A 33 3.20 31.03 -5.57
CA LEU A 33 4.13 29.98 -5.17
C LEU A 33 4.37 30.12 -3.66
N THR A 34 3.35 29.86 -2.85
CA THR A 34 3.53 29.57 -1.42
C THR A 34 3.80 28.08 -1.29
N GLY A 35 5.08 27.74 -1.26
CA GLY A 35 5.54 26.38 -1.03
C GLY A 35 7.06 26.24 -1.02
N CYS A 36 7.77 27.29 -0.62
CA CYS A 36 9.18 27.18 -0.25
C CYS A 36 9.22 26.85 1.24
N GLY A 37 9.51 25.59 1.56
CA GLY A 37 9.54 25.07 2.94
C GLY A 37 10.48 23.88 3.02
N SER A 38 11.77 24.16 2.91
CA SER A 38 12.84 23.23 3.25
C SER A 38 12.90 23.10 4.78
N GLY A 39 12.55 21.95 5.35
CA GLY A 39 12.89 21.62 6.73
C GLY A 39 11.91 20.73 7.47
N SER A 40 12.47 19.73 8.16
CA SER A 40 11.91 18.86 9.21
C SER A 40 10.81 17.87 8.83
N GLY A 41 11.24 16.67 8.42
CA GLY A 41 10.89 15.43 9.12
C GLY A 41 9.43 15.13 9.45
N THR A 42 8.46 15.61 8.68
CA THR A 42 7.07 15.18 8.85
C THR A 42 6.96 13.72 8.43
N GLU A 43 6.66 12.85 9.39
CA GLU A 43 6.38 11.44 9.14
C GLU A 43 5.31 11.33 8.06
N GLU A 44 5.66 10.71 6.93
CA GLU A 44 4.73 10.50 5.83
C GLU A 44 3.59 9.63 6.36
N THR A 45 2.36 10.15 6.32
CA THR A 45 1.15 9.40 6.66
C THR A 45 0.52 8.89 5.38
N ALA A 46 0.15 7.62 5.35
CA ALA A 46 -0.53 7.02 4.21
C ALA A 46 -1.90 7.66 3.98
N ARG A 47 -2.31 7.74 2.72
CA ARG A 47 -3.69 8.10 2.38
C ARG A 47 -4.57 6.87 2.47
N VAL A 48 -5.65 6.99 3.24
CA VAL A 48 -6.73 6.00 3.26
C VAL A 48 -7.71 6.35 2.13
N PRO A 49 -8.08 5.41 1.24
CA PRO A 49 -9.01 5.68 0.15
C PRO A 49 -10.37 6.20 0.63
N GLU A 50 -11.09 6.91 -0.24
CA GLU A 50 -12.47 7.31 0.07
C GLU A 50 -13.36 6.06 0.29
N GLY A 51 -14.31 6.15 1.23
CA GLY A 51 -15.17 5.02 1.62
C GLY A 51 -14.50 3.95 2.48
N TRP A 52 -13.22 4.14 2.81
CA TRP A 52 -12.50 3.28 3.75
C TRP A 52 -12.51 3.89 5.15
N SER A 53 -12.35 3.03 6.15
CA SER A 53 -12.09 3.44 7.52
C SER A 53 -10.75 2.88 7.96
N THR A 54 -10.34 3.11 9.21
CA THR A 54 -8.98 2.84 9.67
C THR A 54 -9.00 2.03 10.96
N LEU A 55 -8.21 0.96 10.99
CA LEU A 55 -7.84 0.27 12.22
C LEU A 55 -6.62 0.96 12.81
N HIS A 56 -6.66 1.23 14.11
CA HIS A 56 -5.56 1.84 14.85
C HIS A 56 -5.00 0.87 15.88
N THR A 57 -3.67 0.76 15.96
CA THR A 57 -2.94 0.05 17.01
C THR A 57 -1.81 0.93 17.54
N ASP A 58 -1.07 0.42 18.53
CA ASP A 58 0.11 1.11 19.07
C ASP A 58 1.24 1.21 18.05
N SER A 59 1.42 0.20 17.19
CA SER A 59 2.53 0.13 16.21
C SER A 59 2.18 0.68 14.82
N LEU A 60 0.91 0.66 14.41
CA LEU A 60 0.53 1.08 13.05
C LEU A 60 -0.95 1.49 12.94
N SER A 61 -1.29 2.06 11.79
CA SER A 61 -2.67 2.17 11.31
C SER A 61 -2.79 1.58 9.92
N VAL A 62 -3.95 1.00 9.61
CA VAL A 62 -4.25 0.43 8.28
C VAL A 62 -5.70 0.66 7.88
N GLY A 63 -5.93 0.95 6.60
CA GLY A 63 -7.26 1.12 6.04
C GLY A 63 -8.00 -0.20 5.83
N TYR A 64 -9.33 -0.15 5.89
CA TYR A 64 -10.21 -1.24 5.46
C TYR A 64 -11.43 -0.70 4.69
N PRO A 65 -11.96 -1.43 3.69
CA PRO A 65 -13.01 -0.95 2.80
C PRO A 65 -14.40 -1.00 3.47
N LYS A 66 -14.68 -0.03 4.34
CA LYS A 66 -15.93 0.06 5.12
C LYS A 66 -17.18 0.07 4.23
N ASP A 67 -17.16 0.83 3.14
CA ASP A 67 -18.29 0.92 2.21
C ASP A 67 -18.58 -0.39 1.46
N GLN A 68 -17.70 -1.39 1.55
CA GLN A 68 -17.91 -2.73 1.03
C GLN A 68 -18.43 -3.71 2.10
N GLY A 69 -18.90 -3.19 3.24
CA GLY A 69 -19.49 -3.99 4.31
C GLY A 69 -18.48 -4.55 5.31
N TYR A 70 -17.24 -4.05 5.30
CA TYR A 70 -16.30 -4.34 6.40
C TYR A 70 -16.65 -3.47 7.61
N ALA A 71 -16.63 -4.08 8.79
CA ALA A 71 -16.84 -3.39 10.06
C ALA A 71 -15.75 -3.77 11.05
N GLU A 72 -15.24 -2.80 11.80
CA GLU A 72 -14.32 -3.06 12.91
C GLU A 72 -14.98 -3.95 13.97
N GLN A 73 -14.26 -4.97 14.41
CA GLN A 73 -14.69 -5.87 15.46
C GLN A 73 -14.42 -5.23 16.84
N PRO A 74 -15.36 -5.26 17.80
CA PRO A 74 -15.12 -4.82 19.18
C PRO A 74 -13.92 -5.50 19.83
N ALA A 75 -13.20 -4.79 20.69
CA ALA A 75 -11.94 -5.28 21.28
C ALA A 75 -12.12 -6.56 22.13
N ASP A 76 -13.24 -6.70 22.82
CA ASP A 76 -13.62 -7.83 23.66
C ASP A 76 -14.06 -9.07 22.86
N GLU A 77 -14.40 -8.91 21.58
CA GLU A 77 -14.75 -10.01 20.67
C GLU A 77 -13.56 -10.51 19.84
N ARG A 78 -12.43 -9.78 19.84
CA ARG A 78 -11.23 -10.16 19.08
C ARG A 78 -10.56 -11.38 19.72
N SER A 79 -9.93 -12.21 18.87
CA SER A 79 -8.95 -13.19 19.36
C SER A 79 -7.81 -12.47 20.08
N ARG A 80 -7.32 -13.04 21.18
CA ARG A 80 -6.20 -12.49 21.99
C ARG A 80 -4.93 -12.16 21.21
N ASN A 81 -4.77 -12.76 20.02
CA ASN A 81 -3.60 -12.56 19.17
C ASN A 81 -3.73 -11.35 18.23
N ASN A 82 -4.94 -10.78 18.09
CA ASN A 82 -5.20 -9.68 17.17
C ASN A 82 -5.30 -8.36 17.94
N ALA A 83 -4.47 -7.40 17.59
CA ALA A 83 -4.55 -6.04 18.12
C ALA A 83 -5.74 -5.28 17.53
N ALA A 84 -6.04 -5.50 16.23
CA ALA A 84 -7.18 -4.90 15.55
C ALA A 84 -7.72 -5.81 14.45
N VAL A 85 -9.03 -5.75 14.21
CA VAL A 85 -9.72 -6.58 13.21
C VAL A 85 -10.86 -5.79 12.58
N ALA A 86 -11.02 -5.89 11.26
CA ALA A 86 -12.25 -5.56 10.56
C ALA A 86 -12.75 -6.78 9.78
N LEU A 87 -14.04 -7.07 9.86
CA LEU A 87 -14.67 -8.24 9.27
C LEU A 87 -15.69 -7.81 8.22
N LYS A 88 -15.74 -8.55 7.11
CA LYS A 88 -16.89 -8.55 6.21
C LYS A 88 -17.68 -9.84 6.46
N VAL A 89 -18.95 -9.68 6.84
CA VAL A 89 -19.86 -10.79 7.14
C VAL A 89 -21.09 -10.69 6.25
N GLU A 90 -21.37 -11.76 5.50
CA GLU A 90 -22.52 -11.89 4.61
C GLU A 90 -23.28 -13.15 5.03
N ASP A 91 -24.57 -13.02 5.35
CA ASP A 91 -25.42 -14.12 5.81
C ASP A 91 -24.83 -14.94 6.98
N GLY A 92 -24.15 -14.25 7.90
CA GLY A 92 -23.46 -14.87 9.04
C GLY A 92 -22.12 -15.54 8.71
N ILE A 93 -21.68 -15.48 7.45
CA ILE A 93 -20.40 -16.02 6.97
C ILE A 93 -19.38 -14.89 6.82
N ARG A 94 -18.21 -15.06 7.45
CA ARG A 94 -17.06 -14.16 7.31
C ARG A 94 -16.41 -14.35 5.95
N THR A 95 -16.79 -13.53 4.98
CA THR A 95 -16.26 -13.56 3.61
C THR A 95 -15.02 -12.69 3.42
N GLY A 96 -14.70 -11.83 4.39
CA GLY A 96 -13.48 -11.03 4.41
C GLY A 96 -12.99 -10.71 5.82
N MET A 97 -11.68 -10.50 5.96
CA MET A 97 -11.05 -10.11 7.21
C MET A 97 -9.78 -9.28 6.94
N VAL A 98 -9.72 -8.10 7.53
CA VAL A 98 -8.48 -7.36 7.75
C VAL A 98 -8.07 -7.55 9.22
N SER A 99 -6.83 -7.92 9.49
CA SER A 99 -6.35 -8.13 10.86
C SER A 99 -4.92 -7.66 11.06
N VAL A 100 -4.66 -7.10 12.25
CA VAL A 100 -3.34 -6.69 12.70
C VAL A 100 -2.93 -7.56 13.89
N GLN A 101 -1.75 -8.14 13.84
CA GLN A 101 -1.10 -8.79 14.98
C GLN A 101 0.21 -8.06 15.27
N LEU A 102 0.47 -7.82 16.55
CA LEU A 102 1.69 -7.21 17.06
C LEU A 102 2.44 -8.23 17.90
N ASP A 103 3.75 -8.05 18.02
CA ASP A 103 4.64 -8.92 18.81
C ASP A 103 4.40 -10.42 18.54
N PHE A 104 4.12 -10.75 17.28
CA PHE A 104 3.62 -12.08 16.92
C PHE A 104 4.75 -13.13 16.85
N ALA A 105 6.01 -12.71 16.91
CA ALA A 105 7.18 -13.55 16.79
C ALA A 105 8.36 -13.04 17.63
N THR A 106 9.10 -13.95 18.25
CA THR A 106 10.29 -13.63 19.05
C THR A 106 11.55 -13.67 18.20
N GLY A 107 12.55 -12.83 18.52
CA GLY A 107 13.85 -12.84 17.84
C GLY A 107 13.80 -12.29 16.41
N VAL A 108 12.74 -11.58 16.06
CA VAL A 108 12.55 -10.89 14.78
C VAL A 108 12.87 -9.41 14.99
N SER A 109 13.84 -8.90 14.22
CA SER A 109 14.30 -7.51 14.34
C SER A 109 14.32 -6.75 13.01
N ASP A 110 13.89 -7.38 11.92
CA ASP A 110 13.83 -6.76 10.60
C ASP A 110 12.64 -7.28 9.76
N ALA A 111 12.37 -6.60 8.65
CA ALA A 111 11.27 -6.91 7.75
C ALA A 111 11.40 -8.32 7.12
N ALA A 112 12.62 -8.78 6.85
CA ALA A 112 12.86 -10.08 6.24
C ALA A 112 12.50 -11.23 7.21
N GLY A 113 12.93 -11.13 8.46
CA GLY A 113 12.59 -12.04 9.55
C GLY A 113 11.11 -12.01 9.88
N ALA A 114 10.49 -10.82 9.91
CA ALA A 114 9.05 -10.67 10.13
C ALA A 114 8.25 -11.38 9.04
N ALA A 115 8.62 -11.17 7.78
CA ALA A 115 7.98 -11.84 6.65
C ALA A 115 8.18 -13.36 6.66
N ALA A 116 9.36 -13.84 7.04
CA ALA A 116 9.63 -15.27 7.18
C ALA A 116 8.76 -15.89 8.28
N ALA A 117 8.68 -15.27 9.46
CA ALA A 117 7.85 -15.73 10.57
C ALA A 117 6.36 -15.69 10.22
N ALA A 118 5.89 -14.57 9.66
CA ALA A 118 4.50 -14.38 9.27
C ALA A 118 4.08 -15.35 8.14
N GLY A 119 5.00 -15.55 7.19
CA GLY A 119 4.86 -16.46 6.06
C GLY A 119 4.86 -17.94 6.45
N ALA A 120 5.54 -18.32 7.54
CA ALA A 120 5.42 -19.66 8.12
C ALA A 120 4.03 -19.91 8.72
N GLY A 121 3.34 -18.85 9.16
CA GLY A 121 1.94 -18.89 9.58
C GLY A 121 0.93 -18.92 8.43
N ILE A 122 1.36 -18.89 7.17
CA ILE A 122 0.49 -19.14 6.02
C ILE A 122 0.34 -20.67 5.89
N GLY A 123 -0.85 -21.18 6.21
CA GLY A 123 -1.10 -22.61 6.40
C GLY A 123 -0.80 -23.49 5.17
N LEU A 124 -0.62 -24.80 5.42
CA LEU A 124 -0.43 -25.81 4.38
C LEU A 124 -1.57 -25.78 3.36
N GLY A 125 -1.26 -25.99 2.08
CA GLY A 125 -2.23 -25.92 0.98
C GLY A 125 -2.41 -24.50 0.41
N THR A 126 -1.71 -23.51 0.94
CA THR A 126 -1.65 -22.17 0.36
C THR A 126 -0.63 -22.09 -0.77
N THR A 127 -0.98 -21.39 -1.85
CA THR A 127 -0.07 -21.07 -2.96
C THR A 127 0.44 -19.64 -2.80
N ARG A 128 1.71 -19.48 -2.44
CA ARG A 128 2.39 -18.17 -2.48
C ARG A 128 2.54 -17.73 -3.94
N ARG A 129 2.14 -16.50 -4.24
CA ARG A 129 2.19 -15.88 -5.57
C ARG A 129 3.43 -15.00 -5.72
N SER A 130 3.69 -14.15 -4.75
CA SER A 130 4.87 -13.26 -4.73
C SER A 130 5.32 -12.99 -3.29
N THR A 131 6.58 -12.55 -3.18
CA THR A 131 7.12 -11.89 -1.98
C THR A 131 7.92 -10.69 -2.48
N GLU A 132 7.61 -9.50 -1.97
CA GLU A 132 8.19 -8.25 -2.45
C GLU A 132 8.62 -7.39 -1.27
N ASP A 133 9.80 -6.77 -1.39
CA ASP A 133 10.21 -5.69 -0.49
C ASP A 133 9.41 -4.44 -0.82
N ILE A 134 8.77 -3.85 0.19
CA ILE A 134 7.95 -2.65 0.04
C ILE A 134 8.34 -1.60 1.09
N ARG A 135 7.91 -0.37 0.85
CA ARG A 135 8.13 0.75 1.75
C ARG A 135 6.81 1.37 2.13
N LEU A 136 6.52 1.38 3.43
CA LEU A 136 5.30 1.90 4.01
C LEU A 136 5.43 3.39 4.33
N ALA A 137 4.31 4.01 4.67
CA ALA A 137 4.31 5.31 5.32
C ALA A 137 4.81 5.16 6.79
N GLY A 138 5.41 6.20 7.35
CA GLY A 138 5.99 6.18 8.70
C GLY A 138 7.47 6.53 8.79
N PRO A 139 8.06 6.51 10.00
CA PRO A 139 9.45 6.89 10.22
C PRO A 139 10.43 5.88 9.61
N SER A 140 11.63 6.36 9.28
CA SER A 140 12.75 5.49 8.93
C SER A 140 13.45 5.01 10.21
N PRO A 141 13.83 3.73 10.34
CA PRO A 141 13.74 2.66 9.34
C PRO A 141 12.43 1.83 9.38
N ALA A 142 11.50 2.11 10.30
CA ALA A 142 10.27 1.33 10.53
C ALA A 142 9.37 1.12 9.31
N ARG A 143 9.52 1.95 8.27
CA ARG A 143 8.83 1.81 6.98
C ARG A 143 9.27 0.63 6.09
N GLU A 144 10.34 -0.09 6.42
CA GLU A 144 10.73 -1.29 5.66
C GLU A 144 9.80 -2.46 6.01
N ALA A 145 9.19 -3.05 4.98
CA ALA A 145 8.29 -4.19 5.15
C ALA A 145 8.36 -5.13 3.95
N ARG A 146 7.73 -6.29 4.05
CA ARG A 146 7.50 -7.18 2.92
C ARG A 146 6.04 -7.48 2.73
N ARG A 147 5.64 -7.50 1.48
CA ARG A 147 4.34 -7.99 1.01
C ARG A 147 4.47 -9.45 0.60
N ILE A 148 3.50 -10.27 0.95
CA ILE A 148 3.32 -11.63 0.46
C ILE A 148 1.90 -11.78 -0.05
N ASP A 149 1.76 -12.07 -1.34
CA ASP A 149 0.48 -12.38 -1.96
C ASP A 149 0.31 -13.89 -2.07
N TYR A 150 -0.89 -14.39 -1.79
CA TYR A 150 -1.16 -15.81 -1.76
C TYR A 150 -2.62 -16.14 -2.06
N ASP A 151 -2.84 -17.36 -2.53
CA ASP A 151 -4.17 -17.94 -2.74
C ASP A 151 -4.32 -19.19 -1.88
N PHE A 152 -5.49 -19.39 -1.28
CA PHE A 152 -5.81 -20.58 -0.50
C PHE A 152 -7.28 -20.96 -0.68
N THR A 153 -7.71 -22.06 -0.05
CA THR A 153 -9.13 -22.44 0.01
C THR A 153 -9.64 -22.39 1.43
N ALA A 154 -10.87 -21.93 1.61
CA ALA A 154 -11.53 -21.96 2.91
C ALA A 154 -11.67 -23.40 3.41
N ASP A 155 -11.65 -23.60 4.73
CA ASP A 155 -11.74 -24.91 5.36
C ASP A 155 -13.17 -25.31 5.79
N GLY A 156 -14.09 -24.34 5.77
CA GLY A 156 -15.49 -24.47 6.16
C GLY A 156 -15.76 -24.39 7.66
N LYS A 157 -14.80 -23.92 8.47
CA LYS A 157 -14.94 -23.84 9.94
C LYS A 157 -15.20 -22.41 10.41
N GLU A 158 -15.62 -22.24 11.66
CA GLU A 158 -15.68 -20.93 12.34
C GLU A 158 -16.38 -19.83 11.52
N ASN A 159 -17.55 -20.16 10.96
CA ASN A 159 -18.34 -19.26 10.12
C ASN A 159 -17.56 -18.69 8.92
N THR A 160 -16.64 -19.46 8.34
CA THR A 160 -15.96 -19.11 7.08
C THR A 160 -16.69 -19.72 5.89
N PRO A 161 -16.37 -19.32 4.64
CA PRO A 161 -16.98 -19.90 3.46
C PRO A 161 -16.81 -21.42 3.40
N ASN A 162 -17.68 -22.08 2.62
CA ASN A 162 -17.66 -23.53 2.44
C ASN A 162 -16.26 -24.05 2.08
N ARG A 163 -15.95 -25.26 2.55
CA ARG A 163 -14.67 -25.90 2.24
C ARG A 163 -14.43 -25.91 0.73
N GLY A 164 -13.23 -25.49 0.33
CA GLY A 164 -12.84 -25.44 -1.08
C GLY A 164 -13.16 -24.12 -1.78
N THR A 165 -13.90 -23.20 -1.15
CA THR A 165 -14.10 -21.86 -1.70
C THR A 165 -12.76 -21.16 -1.90
N PRO A 166 -12.44 -20.67 -3.11
CA PRO A 166 -11.20 -19.96 -3.37
C PRO A 166 -11.15 -18.64 -2.60
N MET A 167 -10.01 -18.40 -1.96
CA MET A 167 -9.70 -17.20 -1.20
C MET A 167 -8.40 -16.59 -1.73
N THR A 168 -8.30 -15.27 -1.62
CA THR A 168 -7.07 -14.52 -1.87
C THR A 168 -6.64 -13.84 -0.57
N GLY A 169 -5.34 -13.80 -0.35
CA GLY A 169 -4.71 -13.19 0.82
C GLY A 169 -3.55 -12.29 0.43
N VAL A 170 -3.47 -11.16 1.12
CA VAL A 170 -2.31 -10.27 1.13
C VAL A 170 -1.84 -10.13 2.57
N LEU A 171 -0.54 -10.27 2.78
CA LEU A 171 0.10 -10.11 4.07
C LEU A 171 1.22 -9.08 3.96
N VAL A 172 1.26 -8.13 4.89
CA VAL A 172 2.35 -7.18 5.05
C VAL A 172 2.98 -7.38 6.40
N ALA A 173 4.29 -7.61 6.45
CA ALA A 173 5.02 -7.80 7.70
C ALA A 173 6.27 -6.91 7.76
N GLY A 174 6.55 -6.39 8.94
CA GLY A 174 7.65 -5.49 9.21
C GLY A 174 7.95 -5.41 10.70
N VAL A 175 8.73 -4.40 11.07
CA VAL A 175 9.06 -4.09 12.46
C VAL A 175 8.86 -2.59 12.66
N ASP A 176 8.15 -2.22 13.72
CA ASP A 176 7.86 -0.81 14.03
C ASP A 176 9.09 -0.07 14.57
N SER A 177 8.96 1.23 14.87
CA SER A 177 10.08 2.06 15.36
C SER A 177 10.60 1.65 16.74
N ALA A 178 9.79 0.93 17.52
CA ALA A 178 10.16 0.38 18.81
C ALA A 178 10.78 -1.03 18.71
N GLY A 179 10.91 -1.59 17.52
CA GLY A 179 11.43 -2.95 17.32
C GLY A 179 10.37 -4.04 17.47
N VAL A 180 9.08 -3.70 17.46
CA VAL A 180 7.98 -4.67 17.61
C VAL A 180 7.63 -5.25 16.24
N PRO A 181 7.72 -6.58 16.04
CA PRO A 181 7.31 -7.20 14.80
C PRO A 181 5.80 -7.14 14.63
N PHE A 182 5.35 -6.73 13.46
CA PHE A 182 3.93 -6.67 13.13
C PHE A 182 3.62 -7.50 11.88
N VAL A 183 2.36 -7.94 11.79
CA VAL A 183 1.80 -8.49 10.56
C VAL A 183 0.38 -7.97 10.37
N VAL A 184 0.10 -7.46 9.18
CA VAL A 184 -1.23 -7.09 8.72
C VAL A 184 -1.66 -8.05 7.64
N ARG A 185 -2.88 -8.57 7.71
CA ARG A 185 -3.44 -9.50 6.73
C ARG A 185 -4.77 -8.98 6.20
N LEU A 186 -4.99 -9.09 4.90
CA LEU A 186 -6.31 -9.03 4.26
C LEU A 186 -6.55 -10.39 3.62
N ASN A 187 -7.61 -11.07 4.04
CA ASN A 187 -8.10 -12.29 3.41
C ASN A 187 -9.53 -12.08 2.96
N ALA A 188 -9.86 -12.48 1.73
CA ALA A 188 -11.20 -12.36 1.20
C ALA A 188 -11.52 -13.50 0.24
N VAL A 189 -12.80 -13.76 0.00
CA VAL A 189 -13.25 -14.59 -1.12
C VAL A 189 -12.61 -14.07 -2.41
N LYS A 190 -12.06 -14.97 -3.22
CA LYS A 190 -11.35 -14.59 -4.44
C LYS A 190 -12.26 -13.79 -5.38
N GLY A 191 -11.78 -12.61 -5.80
CA GLY A 191 -12.53 -11.69 -6.65
C GLY A 191 -13.48 -10.75 -5.89
N ALA A 192 -13.65 -10.90 -4.57
CA ALA A 192 -14.43 -9.96 -3.76
C ALA A 192 -13.69 -8.65 -3.46
N VAL A 193 -12.37 -8.64 -3.61
CA VAL A 193 -11.49 -7.46 -3.52
C VAL A 193 -10.63 -7.45 -4.77
N GLY A 194 -10.65 -6.35 -5.52
CA GLY A 194 -9.88 -6.20 -6.76
C GLY A 194 -8.39 -5.98 -6.52
N GLU A 195 -7.54 -6.24 -7.51
CA GLU A 195 -6.08 -6.04 -7.38
C GLU A 195 -5.72 -4.61 -6.97
N GLY A 196 -6.36 -3.60 -7.55
CA GLY A 196 -6.14 -2.21 -7.16
C GLY A 196 -6.55 -1.88 -5.72
N GLU A 197 -7.50 -2.62 -5.14
CA GLU A 197 -7.89 -2.48 -3.73
C GLU A 197 -6.92 -3.20 -2.80
N LEU A 198 -6.34 -4.32 -3.24
CA LEU A 198 -5.25 -4.97 -2.53
C LEU A 198 -4.01 -4.06 -2.46
N ASP A 199 -3.68 -3.38 -3.55
CA ASP A 199 -2.61 -2.38 -3.58
C ASP A 199 -2.94 -1.18 -2.69
N ALA A 200 -4.18 -0.68 -2.74
CA ALA A 200 -4.64 0.40 -1.88
C ALA A 200 -4.61 0.01 -0.38
N PHE A 201 -4.92 -1.24 -0.06
CA PHE A 201 -4.80 -1.78 1.29
C PHE A 201 -3.36 -1.69 1.80
N VAL A 202 -2.39 -2.16 1.01
CA VAL A 202 -0.96 -2.06 1.36
C VAL A 202 -0.54 -0.59 1.48
N GLY A 203 -0.95 0.25 0.52
CA GLY A 203 -0.63 1.67 0.48
C GLY A 203 -1.26 2.49 1.61
N SER A 204 -2.28 1.96 2.30
CA SER A 204 -2.95 2.62 3.42
C SER A 204 -2.22 2.43 4.77
N ILE A 205 -1.19 1.58 4.82
CA ILE A 205 -0.50 1.25 6.07
C ILE A 205 0.48 2.38 6.43
N THR A 206 0.32 2.92 7.64
CA THR A 206 1.28 3.83 8.28
C THR A 206 1.85 3.17 9.53
N VAL A 207 3.16 2.94 9.54
CA VAL A 207 3.89 2.41 10.70
C VAL A 207 4.29 3.56 11.61
N LYS A 208 4.37 3.31 12.91
CA LYS A 208 4.79 4.25 13.94
C LYS A 208 6.17 3.90 14.48
#